data_AF-A0A0M0KFP1-F1
#
_entry.id   AF-A0A0M0KFP1-F1
#
_cell.length_a   1.000
_cell.length_b   1.000
_cell.length_c   1.000
_cell.angle_alpha   90.00
_cell.angle_beta   90.00
_cell.angle_gamma   90.00
#
_symmetry.space_group_name_H-M   'P 1'
#
loop_
_entity.id
_entity.type
_entity.pdbx_description
1 polymer ?
#
loop_
_entity_poly.entity_id
_entity_poly.type
_entity_poly.pdbx_seq_one_letter_code
_entity_poly.pdbx_strand_id
1 'polypeptide(L)'
;MSMLAMQCKSEIIRILRNRYYVFWSLCMPLIFYYIFTNVVNTNPSNQGEWNAHYLMSMTSFSVMGSAIMTLGIRMVQERTTGWSVYIRTTPLSDTVYFIAQMVGQTVIHCFSVLVIFIVGGLVNHIELSLTQWLFSGLWIIFASIPFLGLGTLIGSMKRVETASGISNVIYMVLAVCGGMWMPVEIMPKVMQSVAHWLPSFNYGNGAWNIVQGHAPEWKSLFILMGYFVVFMLLSKYIRRNQEVV
;
A
#
# COMPACT_ATOMS: atom_id res chain seq x y z
N MET A 1 5.02 -5.20 29.34
CA MET A 1 4.92 -5.17 27.85
C MET A 1 6.31 -5.07 27.28
N SER A 2 6.64 -5.81 26.21
CA SER A 2 7.92 -5.64 25.51
C SER A 2 8.04 -4.22 24.95
N MET A 3 9.26 -3.68 24.86
CA MET A 3 9.51 -2.34 24.29
C MET A 3 8.89 -2.18 22.90
N LEU A 4 8.96 -3.24 22.07
CA LEU A 4 8.33 -3.28 20.76
C LEU A 4 6.81 -3.08 20.82
N ALA A 5 6.11 -3.78 21.71
CA ALA A 5 4.66 -3.67 21.83
C ALA A 5 4.22 -2.25 22.25
N MET A 6 4.97 -1.61 23.15
CA MET A 6 4.70 -0.22 23.56
C MET A 6 4.93 0.74 22.41
N GLN A 7 6.02 0.57 21.65
CA GLN A 7 6.30 1.41 20.49
C GLN A 7 5.24 1.24 19.40
N CYS A 8 4.85 0.00 19.05
CA CYS A 8 3.78 -0.25 18.10
C CYS A 8 2.48 0.44 18.53
N LYS A 9 2.10 0.34 19.81
CA LYS A 9 0.91 1.03 20.34
C LYS A 9 1.00 2.55 20.16
N SER A 10 2.15 3.15 20.49
CA SER A 10 2.38 4.58 20.31
C SER A 10 2.23 4.99 18.84
N GLU A 11 2.86 4.24 17.94
CA GLU A 11 2.81 4.47 16.49
C GLU A 11 1.39 4.39 15.94
N ILE A 12 0.63 3.36 16.30
CA ILE A 12 -0.76 3.20 15.90
C ILE A 12 -1.60 4.40 16.35
N ILE A 13 -1.46 4.83 17.61
CA ILE A 13 -2.21 5.97 18.14
C ILE A 13 -1.85 7.26 17.39
N ARG A 14 -0.56 7.49 17.10
CA ARG A 14 -0.09 8.67 16.36
C ARG A 14 -0.69 8.73 14.95
N ILE A 15 -0.73 7.60 14.24
CA ILE A 15 -1.28 7.55 12.88
C ILE A 15 -2.80 7.73 12.91
N LEU A 16 -3.52 7.02 13.77
CA LEU A 16 -4.98 7.14 13.89
C LEU A 16 -5.43 8.54 14.33
N ARG A 17 -4.63 9.25 15.12
CA ARG A 17 -4.89 10.64 15.48
C ARG A 17 -4.71 11.61 14.31
N ASN A 18 -3.94 11.23 13.29
CA ASN A 18 -3.78 12.02 12.09
C ASN A 18 -4.94 11.80 11.11
N ARG A 19 -6.11 12.31 11.50
CA ARG A 19 -7.39 12.11 10.79
C ARG A 19 -7.32 12.54 9.34
N TYR A 20 -6.52 13.55 9.02
CA TYR A 20 -6.33 14.03 7.65
C TYR A 20 -5.80 12.91 6.74
N TYR A 21 -4.70 12.24 7.12
CA TYR A 21 -4.16 11.15 6.29
C TYR A 21 -5.09 9.94 6.22
N VAL A 22 -5.70 9.54 7.36
CA VAL A 22 -6.64 8.42 7.38
C VAL A 22 -7.83 8.71 6.46
N PHE A 23 -8.41 9.91 6.56
CA PHE A 23 -9.53 10.32 5.71
C PHE A 23 -9.14 10.30 4.22
N TRP A 24 -8.05 10.95 3.82
CA TRP A 24 -7.67 11.04 2.41
C TRP A 24 -7.23 9.71 1.80
N SER A 25 -6.60 8.84 2.58
CA SER A 25 -6.21 7.49 2.12
C SER A 25 -7.41 6.59 1.79
N LEU A 26 -8.59 6.87 2.36
CA LEU A 26 -9.84 6.13 2.12
C LEU A 26 -10.77 6.85 1.15
N CYS A 27 -10.86 8.17 1.26
CA CYS A 27 -11.83 8.97 0.52
C CYS A 27 -11.64 8.84 -1.00
N MET A 28 -10.41 8.99 -1.49
CA MET A 28 -10.11 8.91 -2.93
C MET A 28 -10.45 7.53 -3.54
N PRO A 29 -9.95 6.40 -2.99
CA PRO A 29 -10.30 5.08 -3.50
C PRO A 29 -11.80 4.77 -3.46
N LEU A 30 -12.51 5.21 -2.42
CA LEU A 30 -13.96 5.03 -2.31
C LEU A 30 -14.73 5.85 -3.35
N ILE A 31 -14.32 7.09 -3.59
CA ILE A 31 -14.89 7.94 -4.64
C ILE A 31 -14.67 7.29 -6.01
N PHE A 32 -13.44 6.88 -6.31
CA PHE A 32 -13.16 6.21 -7.58
C PHE A 32 -13.91 4.89 -7.72
N TYR A 33 -13.98 4.10 -6.66
CA TYR A 33 -14.80 2.89 -6.65
C TYR A 33 -16.23 3.20 -7.04
N TYR A 34 -16.88 4.14 -6.35
CA TYR A 34 -18.26 4.52 -6.65
C TYR A 34 -18.44 5.04 -8.07
N ILE A 35 -17.55 5.93 -8.53
CA ILE A 35 -17.61 6.52 -9.87
C ILE A 35 -17.52 5.43 -10.95
N PHE A 36 -16.55 4.52 -10.86
CA PHE A 36 -16.30 3.54 -11.92
C PHE A 36 -17.22 2.32 -11.88
N THR A 37 -17.96 2.11 -10.78
CA THR A 37 -18.97 1.06 -10.72
C THR A 37 -20.40 1.55 -10.95
N ASN A 38 -20.70 2.84 -10.66
CA ASN A 38 -22.07 3.36 -10.71
C ASN A 38 -22.28 4.56 -11.64
N VAL A 39 -21.24 5.34 -11.95
CA VAL A 39 -21.37 6.59 -12.73
C VAL A 39 -20.85 6.42 -14.14
N VAL A 40 -19.67 5.80 -14.29
CA VAL A 40 -19.04 5.55 -15.59
C VAL A 40 -19.68 4.31 -16.20
N ASN A 41 -20.22 4.46 -17.41
CA ASN A 41 -20.73 3.32 -18.15
C ASN A 41 -19.56 2.57 -18.80
N THR A 42 -19.08 1.52 -18.12
CA THR A 42 -18.04 0.62 -18.61
C THR A 42 -18.57 -0.52 -19.48
N ASN A 43 -19.89 -0.69 -19.58
CA ASN A 43 -20.59 -1.81 -20.26
C ASN A 43 -19.86 -3.18 -20.10
N PRO A 44 -19.58 -3.61 -18.85
CA PRO A 44 -18.88 -4.89 -18.65
C PRO A 44 -19.81 -6.05 -19.02
N SER A 45 -19.23 -7.16 -19.47
CA SER A 45 -19.98 -8.39 -19.74
C SER A 45 -20.66 -8.96 -18.49
N ASN A 46 -20.05 -8.78 -17.32
CA ASN A 46 -20.60 -9.12 -16.01
C ASN A 46 -20.33 -7.99 -15.01
N GLN A 47 -21.39 -7.30 -14.57
CA GLN A 47 -21.29 -6.18 -13.64
C GLN A 47 -20.80 -6.60 -12.24
N GLY A 48 -21.20 -7.79 -11.76
CA GLY A 48 -20.79 -8.29 -10.45
C GLY A 48 -19.29 -8.55 -10.38
N GLU A 49 -18.75 -9.20 -11.42
CA GLU A 49 -17.30 -9.43 -11.56
C GLU A 49 -16.52 -8.13 -11.70
N TRP A 50 -17.02 -7.16 -12.48
CA TRP A 50 -16.40 -5.84 -12.59
C TRP A 50 -16.34 -5.13 -11.25
N ASN A 51 -17.46 -5.10 -10.51
CA ASN A 51 -17.53 -4.47 -9.19
C ASN A 51 -16.55 -5.13 -8.21
N ALA A 52 -16.48 -6.46 -8.19
CA ALA A 52 -15.56 -7.21 -7.33
C ALA A 52 -14.09 -6.96 -7.69
N HIS A 53 -13.76 -7.00 -8.98
CA HIS A 53 -12.42 -6.73 -9.49
C HIS A 53 -11.97 -5.30 -9.15
N TYR A 54 -12.82 -4.32 -9.43
CA TYR A 54 -12.51 -2.91 -9.19
C TYR A 54 -12.42 -2.58 -7.69
N LEU A 55 -13.19 -3.27 -6.84
CA LEU A 55 -13.04 -3.20 -5.39
C LEU A 55 -11.63 -3.62 -4.94
N MET A 56 -11.13 -4.75 -5.46
CA MET A 56 -9.78 -5.24 -5.16
C MET A 56 -8.71 -4.25 -5.63
N SER A 57 -8.90 -3.65 -6.81
CA SER A 57 -8.01 -2.63 -7.34
C SER A 57 -7.96 -1.38 -6.47
N MET A 58 -9.11 -0.84 -6.06
CA MET A 58 -9.17 0.37 -5.22
C MET A 58 -8.67 0.12 -3.79
N THR A 59 -8.92 -1.08 -3.25
CA THR A 59 -8.39 -1.48 -1.94
C THR A 59 -6.87 -1.59 -2.00
N SER A 60 -6.33 -2.25 -3.04
CA SER A 60 -4.89 -2.37 -3.27
C SER A 60 -4.25 -0.99 -3.46
N PHE A 61 -4.87 -0.12 -4.25
CA PHE A 61 -4.46 1.26 -4.47
C PHE A 61 -4.38 2.04 -3.16
N SER A 62 -5.43 2.03 -2.33
CA SER A 62 -5.46 2.67 -1.01
C SER A 62 -4.29 2.24 -0.12
N VAL A 63 -4.11 0.92 0.02
CA VAL A 63 -3.06 0.34 0.86
C VAL A 63 -1.68 0.70 0.36
N MET A 64 -1.42 0.54 -0.95
CA MET A 64 -0.16 0.93 -1.59
C MET A 64 0.15 2.41 -1.38
N GLY A 65 -0.84 3.28 -1.56
CA GLY A 65 -0.70 4.73 -1.39
C GLY A 65 -0.35 5.10 0.04
N SER A 66 -1.03 4.49 1.01
CA SER A 66 -0.73 4.72 2.43
C SER A 66 0.69 4.25 2.81
N ALA A 67 1.15 3.12 2.26
CA ALA A 67 2.48 2.60 2.50
C ALA A 67 3.58 3.48 1.90
N ILE A 68 3.39 3.99 0.68
CA ILE A 68 4.38 4.83 -0.01
C ILE A 68 4.36 6.25 0.56
N MET A 69 3.19 6.88 0.58
CA MET A 69 3.04 8.29 0.90
C MET A 69 3.01 8.53 2.41
N THR A 70 2.09 7.90 3.14
CA THR A 70 1.90 8.19 4.57
C THR A 70 3.14 7.79 5.37
N LEU A 71 3.61 6.55 5.24
CA LEU A 71 4.80 6.10 5.95
C LEU A 71 6.06 6.84 5.47
N GLY A 72 6.29 6.91 4.16
CA GLY A 72 7.51 7.51 3.61
C GLY A 72 7.67 8.99 3.95
N ILE A 73 6.64 9.81 3.71
CA ILE A 73 6.66 11.25 4.01
C ILE A 73 6.79 11.48 5.52
N ARG A 74 6.06 10.71 6.34
CA ARG A 74 6.12 10.82 7.80
C ARG A 74 7.52 10.56 8.34
N MET A 75 8.22 9.55 7.82
CA MET A 75 9.60 9.25 8.24
C MET A 75 10.55 10.42 7.94
N VAL A 76 10.38 11.09 6.79
CA VAL A 76 11.17 12.29 6.47
C VAL A 76 10.80 13.44 7.41
N GLN A 77 9.51 13.66 7.67
CA GLN A 77 9.03 14.70 8.59
C GLN A 77 9.60 14.52 10.00
N GLU A 78 9.54 13.31 10.56
CA GLU A 78 10.10 13.00 11.88
C GLU A 78 11.61 13.27 11.96
N ARG A 79 12.34 13.00 10.89
CA ARG A 79 13.76 13.34 10.83
C ARG A 79 13.96 14.85 10.82
N THR A 80 13.19 15.60 10.02
CA THR A 80 13.31 17.06 9.94
C THR A 80 12.92 17.79 11.21
N THR A 81 12.02 17.22 12.03
CA THR A 81 11.61 17.81 13.32
C THR A 81 12.52 17.41 14.48
N GLY A 82 13.58 16.64 14.23
CA GLY A 82 14.49 16.15 15.28
C GLY A 82 13.92 14.99 16.11
N TRP A 83 12.76 14.43 15.74
CA TRP A 83 12.17 13.29 16.45
C TRP A 83 13.10 12.07 16.44
N SER A 84 13.79 11.82 15.33
CA SER A 84 14.78 10.74 15.26
C SER A 84 15.96 10.95 16.23
N VAL A 85 16.37 12.20 16.49
CA VAL A 85 17.42 12.51 17.47
C VAL A 85 16.91 12.28 18.89
N TYR A 86 15.66 12.68 19.18
CA TYR A 86 15.02 12.43 20.46
C TYR A 86 14.90 10.92 20.76
N ILE A 87 14.50 10.10 19.80
CA ILE A 87 14.39 8.65 20.00
C ILE A 87 15.77 8.02 20.29
N ARG A 88 16.86 8.54 19.71
CA ARG A 88 18.23 8.05 19.96
C ARG A 88 18.76 8.34 21.36
N THR A 89 18.14 9.25 22.12
CA THR A 89 18.50 9.46 23.54
C THR A 89 17.78 8.47 24.47
N THR A 90 16.82 7.71 23.95
CA THR A 90 16.10 6.65 24.69
C THR A 90 16.82 5.31 24.52
N PRO A 91 16.59 4.31 25.40
CA PRO A 91 17.15 2.96 25.23
C PRO A 91 16.52 2.16 24.06
N LEU A 92 15.72 2.80 23.21
CA LEU A 92 15.04 2.16 22.09
C LEU A 92 16.01 1.92 20.93
N SER A 93 16.16 0.67 20.51
CA SER A 93 16.95 0.36 19.31
C SER A 93 16.28 0.90 18.04
N ASP A 94 17.08 1.40 17.09
CA ASP A 94 16.59 1.86 15.77
C ASP A 94 15.77 0.77 15.06
N THR A 95 16.17 -0.50 15.15
CA THR A 95 15.45 -1.62 14.52
C THR A 95 14.03 -1.78 15.07
N VAL A 96 13.85 -1.70 16.38
CA VAL A 96 12.53 -1.75 17.03
C VAL A 96 11.67 -0.56 16.59
N TYR A 97 12.26 0.62 16.46
CA TYR A 97 11.56 1.80 15.95
C TYR A 97 11.03 1.58 14.53
N PHE A 98 11.89 1.15 13.60
CA PHE A 98 11.49 0.88 12.21
C PHE A 98 10.40 -0.20 12.09
N ILE A 99 10.56 -1.31 12.81
CA ILE A 99 9.55 -2.39 12.81
C ILE A 99 8.22 -1.86 13.34
N ALA A 100 8.24 -1.06 14.41
CA ALA A 100 7.02 -0.50 14.97
C ALA A 100 6.30 0.46 14.01
N GLN A 101 7.05 1.24 13.21
CA GLN A 101 6.44 2.08 12.17
C GLN A 101 5.77 1.25 11.09
N MET A 102 6.43 0.20 10.60
CA MET A 102 5.85 -0.71 9.59
C MET A 102 4.61 -1.42 10.14
N VAL A 103 4.66 -1.95 11.37
CA VAL A 103 3.51 -2.59 12.03
C VAL A 103 2.37 -1.60 12.23
N GLY A 104 2.68 -0.37 12.66
CA GLY A 104 1.69 0.70 12.81
C GLY A 104 1.00 1.04 11.48
N GLN A 105 1.77 1.06 10.38
CA GLN A 105 1.22 1.27 9.04
C GLN A 105 0.34 0.08 8.60
N THR A 106 0.73 -1.16 8.90
CA THR A 106 -0.09 -2.35 8.61
C THR A 106 -1.46 -2.30 9.29
N VAL A 107 -1.59 -1.70 10.47
CA VAL A 107 -2.91 -1.50 11.10
C VAL A 107 -3.81 -0.59 10.27
N ILE A 108 -3.25 0.44 9.62
CA ILE A 108 -3.98 1.27 8.67
C ILE A 108 -4.36 0.50 7.42
N HIS A 109 -3.52 -0.44 6.98
CA HIS A 109 -3.88 -1.33 5.87
C HIS A 109 -5.09 -2.18 6.23
N CYS A 110 -5.10 -2.81 7.41
CA CYS A 110 -6.25 -3.58 7.91
C CYS A 110 -7.52 -2.72 7.98
N PHE A 111 -7.41 -1.50 8.50
CA PHE A 111 -8.53 -0.56 8.56
C PHE A 111 -9.05 -0.19 7.17
N SER A 112 -8.14 0.07 6.22
CA SER A 112 -8.50 0.44 4.85
C SER A 112 -9.19 -0.70 4.11
N VAL A 113 -8.67 -1.91 4.22
CA VAL A 113 -9.29 -3.12 3.69
C VAL A 113 -10.71 -3.27 4.26
N LEU A 114 -10.86 -3.20 5.58
CA LEU A 114 -12.15 -3.36 6.23
C LEU A 114 -13.18 -2.33 5.76
N VAL A 115 -12.81 -1.04 5.75
CA VAL A 115 -13.73 0.04 5.35
C VAL A 115 -14.12 -0.11 3.88
N ILE A 116 -13.16 -0.33 2.99
CA ILE A 116 -13.44 -0.43 1.55
C ILE A 116 -14.27 -1.67 1.25
N PHE A 117 -13.98 -2.81 1.88
CA PHE A 117 -14.77 -4.04 1.72
C PHE A 117 -16.21 -3.87 2.19
N ILE A 118 -16.43 -3.21 3.34
CA ILE A 118 -17.78 -2.88 3.82
C ILE A 118 -18.52 -2.01 2.80
N VAL A 119 -17.90 -0.95 2.28
CA VAL A 119 -18.53 -0.12 1.25
C VAL A 119 -18.84 -0.94 -0.01
N GLY A 120 -17.93 -1.81 -0.43
CA GLY A 120 -18.13 -2.70 -1.57
C GLY A 120 -19.35 -3.60 -1.42
N GLY A 121 -19.50 -4.23 -0.26
CA GLY A 121 -20.64 -5.09 0.06
C GLY A 121 -21.96 -4.32 0.23
N LEU A 122 -21.93 -3.10 0.77
CA LEU A 122 -23.14 -2.31 1.01
C LEU A 122 -23.64 -1.55 -0.23
N VAL A 123 -22.75 -1.00 -1.05
CA VAL A 123 -23.11 -0.13 -2.18
C VAL A 123 -23.43 -0.94 -3.43
N ASN A 124 -22.62 -1.95 -3.74
CA ASN A 124 -22.72 -2.72 -4.98
C ASN A 124 -23.21 -4.16 -4.74
N HIS A 125 -23.58 -4.50 -3.51
CA HIS A 125 -24.08 -5.83 -3.12
C HIS A 125 -23.20 -6.98 -3.64
N ILE A 126 -21.87 -6.84 -3.54
CA ILE A 126 -20.94 -7.82 -4.09
C ILE A 126 -21.10 -9.16 -3.37
N GLU A 127 -21.48 -10.17 -4.13
CA GLU A 127 -21.60 -11.56 -3.68
C GLU A 127 -20.25 -12.28 -3.80
N LEU A 128 -19.45 -12.23 -2.71
CA LEU A 128 -18.26 -13.08 -2.57
C LEU A 128 -18.45 -14.04 -1.40
N SER A 129 -17.89 -15.24 -1.54
CA SER A 129 -17.78 -16.17 -0.43
C SER A 129 -16.93 -15.58 0.69
N LEU A 130 -17.17 -16.01 1.94
CA LEU A 130 -16.38 -15.59 3.10
C LEU A 130 -14.88 -15.86 2.89
N THR A 131 -14.57 -16.97 2.21
CA THR A 131 -13.21 -17.38 1.86
C THR A 131 -12.53 -16.40 0.90
N GLN A 132 -13.25 -15.91 -0.13
CA GLN A 132 -12.73 -14.90 -1.05
C GLN A 132 -12.49 -13.56 -0.35
N TRP A 133 -13.43 -13.09 0.48
CA TRP A 133 -13.23 -11.88 1.28
C TRP A 133 -11.99 -11.98 2.18
N LEU A 134 -11.87 -13.09 2.91
CA LEU A 134 -10.77 -13.29 3.85
C LEU A 134 -9.42 -13.39 3.12
N PHE A 135 -9.30 -14.24 2.10
CA PHE A 135 -8.03 -14.41 1.40
C PHE A 135 -7.64 -13.17 0.60
N SER A 136 -8.57 -12.44 -0.01
CA SER A 136 -8.27 -11.17 -0.66
C SER A 136 -7.75 -10.14 0.34
N GLY A 137 -8.38 -10.03 1.52
CA GLY A 137 -7.91 -9.15 2.58
C GLY A 137 -6.51 -9.51 3.09
N LEU A 138 -6.28 -10.81 3.36
CA LEU A 138 -4.97 -11.30 3.80
C LEU A 138 -3.90 -11.06 2.72
N TRP A 139 -4.21 -11.36 1.46
CA TRP A 139 -3.31 -11.09 0.34
C TRP A 139 -2.95 -9.61 0.28
N ILE A 140 -3.92 -8.70 0.27
CA ILE A 140 -3.68 -7.26 0.21
C ILE A 140 -2.79 -6.80 1.38
N ILE A 141 -3.02 -7.31 2.59
CA ILE A 141 -2.21 -6.96 3.76
C ILE A 141 -0.76 -7.46 3.60
N PHE A 142 -0.55 -8.75 3.32
CA PHE A 142 0.80 -9.33 3.27
C PHE A 142 1.58 -8.97 2.02
N ALA A 143 0.92 -8.93 0.86
CA ALA A 143 1.53 -8.55 -0.40
C ALA A 143 1.84 -7.04 -0.47
N SER A 144 1.39 -6.23 0.50
CA SER A 144 1.76 -4.81 0.61
C SER A 144 3.17 -4.54 1.16
N ILE A 145 3.84 -5.56 1.72
CA ILE A 145 5.17 -5.46 2.34
C ILE A 145 6.23 -4.78 1.45
N PRO A 146 6.32 -5.03 0.13
CA PRO A 146 7.27 -4.33 -0.73
C PRO A 146 7.03 -2.82 -0.76
N PHE A 147 5.78 -2.37 -0.68
CA PHE A 147 5.44 -0.95 -0.66
C PHE A 147 5.74 -0.29 0.69
N LEU A 148 5.69 -1.05 1.80
CA LEU A 148 6.26 -0.59 3.06
C LEU A 148 7.77 -0.40 2.91
N GLY A 149 8.47 -1.35 2.27
CA GLY A 149 9.88 -1.22 1.92
C GLY A 149 10.17 0.04 1.09
N LEU A 150 9.38 0.28 0.04
CA LEU A 150 9.47 1.47 -0.80
C LEU A 150 9.20 2.76 -0.02
N GLY A 151 8.20 2.76 0.87
CA GLY A 151 7.94 3.85 1.81
C GLY A 151 9.15 4.13 2.70
N THR A 152 9.79 3.10 3.26
CA THR A 152 11.01 3.30 4.07
C THR A 152 12.20 3.82 3.26
N LEU A 153 12.31 3.43 1.99
CA LEU A 153 13.32 3.93 1.05
C LEU A 153 13.10 5.42 0.78
N ILE A 154 11.86 5.83 0.50
CA ILE A 154 11.49 7.24 0.39
C ILE A 154 11.75 7.98 1.70
N GLY A 155 11.48 7.34 2.84
CA GLY A 155 11.79 7.82 4.18
C GLY A 155 13.28 8.02 4.47
N SER A 156 14.18 7.67 3.54
CA SER A 156 15.61 7.98 3.63
C SER A 156 15.98 9.34 3.00
N MET A 157 15.04 9.97 2.28
CA MET A 157 15.25 11.28 1.66
C MET A 157 15.41 12.39 2.71
N LYS A 158 16.02 13.51 2.30
CA LYS A 158 16.37 14.62 3.20
C LYS A 158 15.28 15.68 3.32
N ARG A 159 14.45 15.86 2.29
CA ARG A 159 13.45 16.94 2.20
C ARG A 159 12.05 16.37 2.06
N VAL A 160 11.11 16.91 2.83
CA VAL A 160 9.69 16.49 2.82
C VAL A 160 9.06 16.76 1.45
N GLU A 161 9.35 17.91 0.84
CA GLU A 161 8.84 18.27 -0.49
C GLU A 161 9.29 17.28 -1.56
N THR A 162 10.58 16.91 -1.56
CA THR A 162 11.15 15.93 -2.49
C THR A 162 10.55 14.56 -2.27
N ALA A 163 10.41 14.13 -1.01
CA ALA A 163 9.78 12.85 -0.69
C ALA A 163 8.34 12.82 -1.17
N SER A 164 7.57 13.89 -0.96
CA SER A 164 6.18 14.02 -1.43
C SER A 164 6.08 13.96 -2.95
N GLY A 165 6.87 14.77 -3.67
CA GLY A 165 6.89 14.79 -5.13
C GLY A 165 7.24 13.43 -5.74
N ILE A 166 8.30 12.79 -5.25
CA ILE A 166 8.72 11.48 -5.76
C ILE A 166 7.69 10.40 -5.39
N SER A 167 7.13 10.42 -4.19
CA SER A 167 6.08 9.49 -3.77
C SER A 167 4.89 9.55 -4.70
N ASN A 168 4.41 10.76 -5.02
CA ASN A 168 3.26 10.96 -5.90
C ASN A 168 3.51 10.40 -7.30
N VAL A 169 4.67 10.70 -7.90
CA VAL A 169 5.01 10.22 -9.24
C VAL A 169 5.11 8.69 -9.24
N ILE A 170 5.85 8.11 -8.29
CA ILE A 170 6.00 6.66 -8.19
C ILE A 170 4.64 5.99 -7.97
N TYR A 171 3.85 6.51 -7.03
CA TYR A 171 2.53 5.98 -6.72
C TYR A 171 1.59 6.01 -7.94
N MET A 172 1.55 7.13 -8.66
CA MET A 172 0.70 7.28 -9.84
C MET A 172 1.14 6.35 -10.97
N VAL A 173 2.45 6.29 -11.26
CA VAL A 173 3.00 5.39 -12.30
C VAL A 173 2.70 3.93 -11.95
N LEU A 174 2.92 3.54 -10.69
CA LEU A 174 2.62 2.18 -10.25
C LEU A 174 1.13 1.85 -10.30
N ALA A 175 0.24 2.79 -9.93
CA ALA A 175 -1.20 2.59 -9.96
C ALA A 175 -1.74 2.43 -11.39
N VAL A 176 -1.30 3.29 -12.31
CA VAL A 176 -1.73 3.27 -13.71
C VAL A 176 -1.11 2.08 -14.43
N CYS A 177 0.21 1.95 -14.44
CA CYS A 177 0.88 0.84 -15.15
C CYS A 177 0.64 -0.52 -14.48
N GLY A 178 0.25 -0.54 -13.20
CA GLY A 178 -0.12 -1.75 -12.48
C GLY A 178 -1.54 -2.24 -12.75
N GLY A 179 -2.34 -1.51 -13.52
CA GLY A 179 -3.70 -1.94 -13.89
C GLY A 179 -4.77 -1.68 -12.84
N MET A 180 -4.49 -0.90 -11.78
CA MET A 180 -5.45 -0.69 -10.69
C MET A 180 -6.58 0.26 -11.08
N TRP A 181 -6.31 1.24 -11.95
CA TRP A 181 -7.32 2.19 -12.39
C TRP A 181 -8.03 1.75 -13.66
N MET A 182 -7.33 1.02 -14.52
CA MET A 182 -7.83 0.52 -15.77
C MET A 182 -7.18 -0.83 -16.07
N PRO A 183 -7.93 -1.82 -16.62
CA PRO A 183 -7.37 -3.14 -16.90
C PRO A 183 -6.13 -3.05 -17.80
N VAL A 184 -5.14 -3.91 -17.56
CA VAL A 184 -3.89 -3.88 -18.34
C VAL A 184 -4.14 -4.29 -19.79
N GLU A 185 -5.15 -5.13 -20.01
CA GLU A 185 -5.51 -5.71 -21.30
C GLU A 185 -5.89 -4.66 -22.36
N ILE A 186 -6.38 -3.49 -21.92
CA ILE A 186 -6.75 -2.38 -22.82
C ILE A 186 -5.59 -1.42 -23.11
N MET A 187 -4.43 -1.62 -22.46
CA MET A 187 -3.24 -0.78 -22.65
C MET A 187 -2.44 -1.20 -23.89
N PRO A 188 -1.54 -0.35 -24.43
CA PRO A 188 -0.65 -0.74 -25.53
C PRO A 188 0.25 -1.93 -25.16
N LYS A 189 0.57 -2.81 -26.13
CA LYS A 189 1.35 -4.06 -25.92
C LYS A 189 2.65 -3.88 -25.13
N VAL A 190 3.36 -2.78 -25.35
CA VAL A 190 4.60 -2.45 -24.63
C VAL A 190 4.32 -2.26 -23.14
N MET A 191 3.25 -1.53 -22.81
CA MET A 191 2.85 -1.27 -21.43
C MET A 191 2.37 -2.55 -20.73
N GLN A 192 1.63 -3.42 -21.44
CA GLN A 192 1.24 -4.74 -20.93
C GLN A 192 2.47 -5.58 -20.56
N SER A 193 3.45 -5.62 -21.45
CA SER A 193 4.68 -6.40 -21.24
C SER A 193 5.46 -5.92 -20.02
N VAL A 194 5.53 -4.60 -19.81
CA VAL A 194 6.19 -4.00 -18.64
C VAL A 194 5.37 -4.21 -17.37
N ALA A 195 4.04 -4.10 -17.44
CA ALA A 195 3.14 -4.22 -16.30
C ALA A 195 3.36 -5.54 -15.54
N HIS A 196 3.50 -6.66 -16.25
CA HIS A 196 3.70 -7.97 -15.62
C HIS A 196 4.97 -8.10 -14.76
N TRP A 197 5.93 -7.21 -14.92
CA TRP A 197 7.14 -7.13 -14.09
C TRP A 197 7.02 -6.14 -12.93
N LEU A 198 6.01 -5.27 -12.93
CA LEU A 198 5.82 -4.28 -11.88
C LEU A 198 5.27 -4.92 -10.60
N PRO A 199 5.69 -4.44 -9.41
CA PRO A 199 5.17 -4.94 -8.16
C PRO A 199 3.69 -4.58 -7.99
N SER A 200 3.23 -3.44 -8.53
CA SER A 200 1.83 -3.02 -8.45
C SER A 200 0.88 -3.93 -9.22
N PHE A 201 1.26 -4.38 -10.42
CA PHE A 201 0.48 -5.37 -11.16
C PHE A 201 0.41 -6.69 -10.39
N ASN A 202 1.55 -7.24 -9.97
CA ASN A 202 1.60 -8.52 -9.27
C ASN A 202 0.86 -8.49 -7.92
N TYR A 203 0.84 -7.34 -7.28
CA TYR A 203 0.05 -7.08 -6.09
C TYR A 203 -1.46 -7.10 -6.37
N GLY A 204 -1.93 -6.37 -7.38
CA GLY A 204 -3.33 -6.39 -7.80
C GLY A 204 -3.79 -7.76 -8.31
N ASN A 205 -2.96 -8.40 -9.15
CA ASN A 205 -3.23 -9.68 -9.80
C ASN A 205 -3.59 -10.79 -8.80
N GLY A 206 -2.90 -10.87 -7.67
CA GLY A 206 -3.25 -11.87 -6.66
C GLY A 206 -4.65 -11.64 -6.06
N ALA A 207 -5.04 -10.39 -5.79
CA ALA A 207 -6.37 -10.08 -5.30
C ALA A 207 -7.45 -10.32 -6.36
N TRP A 208 -7.17 -9.99 -7.63
CA TRP A 208 -8.06 -10.28 -8.76
C TRP A 208 -8.27 -11.78 -8.97
N ASN A 209 -7.21 -12.58 -8.90
CA ASN A 209 -7.30 -14.04 -9.03
C ASN A 209 -8.13 -14.64 -7.88
N ILE A 210 -7.90 -14.20 -6.64
CA ILE A 210 -8.67 -14.70 -5.48
C ILE A 210 -10.16 -14.40 -5.65
N VAL A 211 -10.52 -13.19 -6.10
CA VAL A 211 -11.93 -12.81 -6.29
C VAL A 211 -12.61 -13.64 -7.39
N GLN A 212 -11.84 -14.13 -8.36
CA GLN A 212 -12.30 -15.05 -9.39
C GLN A 212 -12.27 -16.54 -8.96
N GLY A 213 -11.84 -16.85 -7.74
CA GLY A 213 -11.76 -18.21 -7.22
C GLY A 213 -10.45 -18.94 -7.53
N HIS A 214 -9.46 -18.25 -8.08
CA HIS A 214 -8.13 -18.78 -8.36
C HIS A 214 -7.14 -18.45 -7.23
N ALA A 215 -6.11 -19.28 -7.06
CA ALA A 215 -5.01 -18.95 -6.15
C ALA A 215 -4.08 -17.88 -6.75
N PRO A 216 -3.43 -17.03 -5.94
CA PRO A 216 -2.39 -16.13 -6.43
C PRO A 216 -1.25 -16.89 -7.09
N GLU A 217 -0.68 -16.32 -8.14
CA GLU A 217 0.44 -16.93 -8.84
C GLU A 217 1.73 -16.89 -8.00
N TRP A 218 2.46 -18.01 -7.97
CA TRP A 218 3.79 -18.08 -7.35
C TRP A 218 4.76 -17.05 -7.92
N LYS A 219 4.66 -16.77 -9.22
CA LYS A 219 5.46 -15.74 -9.89
C LYS A 219 5.25 -14.36 -9.24
N SER A 220 4.01 -13.99 -8.95
CA SER A 220 3.70 -12.70 -8.31
C SER A 220 4.31 -12.61 -6.92
N LEU A 221 4.28 -13.68 -6.14
CA LEU A 221 4.95 -13.73 -4.83
C LEU A 221 6.47 -13.52 -4.94
N PHE A 222 7.14 -14.21 -5.86
CA PHE A 222 8.58 -14.06 -6.05
C PHE A 222 8.98 -12.66 -6.50
N ILE A 223 8.22 -12.06 -7.41
CA ILE A 223 8.45 -10.67 -7.85
C ILE A 223 8.32 -9.72 -6.67
N LEU A 224 7.24 -9.81 -5.90
CA LEU A 224 7.00 -8.96 -4.72
C LEU A 224 8.12 -9.12 -3.68
N MET A 225 8.53 -10.35 -3.36
CA MET A 225 9.64 -10.61 -2.46
C MET A 225 10.96 -10.01 -2.98
N GLY A 226 11.24 -10.15 -4.29
CA GLY A 226 12.41 -9.54 -4.93
C GLY A 226 12.43 -8.02 -4.76
N TYR A 227 11.31 -7.34 -5.03
CA TYR A 227 11.19 -5.90 -4.83
C TYR A 227 11.38 -5.49 -3.37
N PHE A 228 10.79 -6.24 -2.42
CA PHE A 228 10.96 -5.96 -0.99
C PHE A 228 12.44 -6.02 -0.60
N VAL A 229 13.16 -7.07 -1.00
CA VAL A 229 14.59 -7.22 -0.72
C VAL A 229 15.38 -6.06 -1.32
N VAL A 230 15.13 -5.72 -2.59
CA VAL A 230 15.81 -4.61 -3.27
C VAL A 230 15.57 -3.28 -2.56
N PHE A 231 14.32 -2.94 -2.22
CA PHE A 231 14.01 -1.68 -1.55
C PHE A 231 14.61 -1.60 -0.14
N MET A 232 14.60 -2.70 0.61
CA MET A 232 15.20 -2.76 1.95
C MET A 232 16.73 -2.64 1.89
N LEU A 233 17.39 -3.30 0.94
CA LEU A 233 18.84 -3.19 0.74
C LEU A 233 19.25 -1.77 0.33
N LEU A 234 18.52 -1.15 -0.60
CA LEU A 234 18.75 0.23 -1.01
C LEU A 234 18.52 1.21 0.15
N SER A 235 17.43 1.03 0.91
CA SER A 235 17.12 1.86 2.09
C SER A 235 18.24 1.77 3.13
N LYS A 236 18.72 0.56 3.43
CA LYS A 236 19.84 0.33 4.35
C LYS A 236 21.14 0.95 3.85
N TYR A 237 21.47 0.77 2.57
CA TYR A 237 22.68 1.32 1.96
C TYR A 237 22.71 2.86 2.02
N ILE A 238 21.60 3.51 1.63
CA ILE A 238 21.49 4.98 1.66
C ILE A 238 21.59 5.49 3.10
N ARG A 239 20.92 4.86 4.06
CA ARG A 239 20.96 5.26 5.47
C ARG A 239 22.36 5.14 6.06
N ARG A 240 23.09 4.06 5.78
CA ARG A 240 24.47 3.88 6.25
C ARG A 240 25.38 4.99 5.73
N ASN A 241 25.26 5.37 4.46
CA ASN A 241 26.10 6.43 3.89
C ASN A 241 25.75 7.83 4.40
N GLN A 242 24.55 8.03 4.98
CA GLN A 242 24.16 9.29 5.60
C GLN A 242 24.72 9.48 7.01
N GLU A 243 25.11 8.39 7.69
CA GLU A 243 25.68 8.45 9.05
C GLU A 243 27.19 8.70 9.07
N VAL A 244 27.85 8.57 7.90
CA VAL A 244 29.31 8.73 7.74
C VAL A 244 29.70 10.18 7.41
N VAL A 245 28.73 11.11 7.33
CA VAL A 245 28.92 12.54 7.02
C VAL A 245 28.40 13.40 8.16
#